data_AF-A0A2G8KQI1-F1
#
_entry.id   AF-A0A2G8KQI1-F1
#
_cell.length_a   1.000
_cell.length_b   1.000
_cell.length_c   1.000
_cell.angle_alpha   90.00
_cell.angle_beta   90.00
_cell.angle_gamma   90.00
#
_symmetry.space_group_name_H-M   'P 1'
#
loop_
_entity.id
_entity.type
_entity.pdbx_description
1 polymer ?
#
loop_
_entity_poly.entity_id
_entity_poly.type
_entity_poly.pdbx_seq_one_letter_code
_entity_poly.pdbx_strand_id
1 'polypeptide(L)'
;MPYILLISFPGSGNTWVRYLIERATGIYTGSVGNDPTLHEGGFLGQLLPARSGQVIIVKAHEVDTREKLDGLVLLIRNPYDAIVSDFNRKYTKGNHTGLVPVQRFKTKGKKFGINSFFATCYQNPLIIHPARTKK
;
A
#
# COMPACT_ATOMS: atom_id res chain seq x y z
N MET A 1 10.36 -16.57 7.14
CA MET A 1 8.89 -16.42 7.03
C MET A 1 8.47 -16.39 5.57
N PRO A 2 7.23 -16.79 5.21
CA PRO A 2 6.74 -16.71 3.84
C PRO A 2 6.72 -15.26 3.33
N TYR A 3 6.93 -15.07 2.03
CA TYR A 3 6.90 -13.77 1.38
C TYR A 3 5.47 -13.42 0.96
N ILE A 4 4.76 -12.75 1.87
CA ILE A 4 3.38 -12.32 1.71
C ILE A 4 3.34 -10.80 1.54
N LEU A 5 2.59 -10.32 0.54
CA LEU A 5 2.40 -8.87 0.32
C LEU A 5 1.09 -8.36 0.92
N LEU A 6 1.13 -7.16 1.51
CA LEU A 6 -0.04 -6.33 1.79
C LEU A 6 -0.16 -5.27 0.70
N ILE A 7 -1.08 -5.50 -0.24
CA ILE A 7 -1.30 -4.63 -1.41
C ILE A 7 -2.49 -3.72 -1.17
N SER A 8 -2.33 -2.43 -1.44
CA SER A 8 -3.47 -1.52 -1.59
C SER A 8 -3.10 -0.18 -2.23
N PHE A 9 -4.14 0.56 -2.61
CA PHE A 9 -4.01 1.98 -2.95
C PHE A 9 -3.47 2.78 -1.76
N PRO A 10 -2.59 3.77 -1.98
CA PRO A 10 -2.33 4.81 -1.01
C PRO A 10 -3.58 5.38 -0.33
N GLY A 11 -3.53 5.61 0.97
CA GLY A 11 -4.69 6.11 1.73
C GLY A 11 -5.73 5.04 2.12
N SER A 12 -5.55 3.76 1.74
CA SER A 12 -6.45 2.67 2.14
C SER A 12 -6.25 2.14 3.57
N GLY A 13 -5.31 2.68 4.35
CA GLY A 13 -5.12 2.30 5.75
C GLY A 13 -4.04 1.24 6.02
N ASN A 14 -3.06 1.07 5.13
CA ASN A 14 -1.98 0.10 5.32
C ASN A 14 -1.25 0.22 6.67
N THR A 15 -0.92 1.44 7.09
CA THR A 15 -0.18 1.68 8.34
C THR A 15 -0.97 1.18 9.54
N TRP A 16 -2.29 1.36 9.53
CA TRP A 16 -3.16 0.89 10.61
C TRP A 16 -3.27 -0.64 10.63
N VAL A 17 -3.45 -1.28 9.47
CA VAL A 17 -3.49 -2.75 9.38
C VAL A 17 -2.17 -3.38 9.81
N ARG A 18 -1.03 -2.81 9.38
CA ARG A 18 0.30 -3.24 9.83
C ARG A 18 0.43 -3.15 11.35
N TYR A 19 0.03 -2.02 11.94
CA TYR A 19 0.03 -1.86 13.39
C TYR A 19 -0.76 -2.96 14.09
N LEU A 20 -1.99 -3.24 13.63
CA LEU A 20 -2.81 -4.30 14.22
C LEU A 20 -2.15 -5.67 14.12
N ILE A 21 -1.52 -6.01 12.99
CA ILE A 21 -0.79 -7.26 12.81
C ILE A 21 0.38 -7.37 13.80
N GLU A 22 1.20 -6.32 13.93
CA GLU A 22 2.33 -6.32 14.87
C GLU A 22 1.85 -6.45 16.32
N ARG A 23 0.74 -5.75 16.68
CA ARG A 23 0.17 -5.82 18.03
C ARG A 23 -0.48 -7.16 18.35
N ALA A 24 -1.11 -7.80 17.37
CA ALA A 24 -1.78 -9.08 17.56
C ALA A 24 -0.79 -10.26 17.60
N THR A 25 0.34 -10.17 16.86
CA THR A 25 1.27 -11.29 16.66
C THR A 25 2.59 -11.13 17.38
N GLY A 26 2.99 -9.90 17.74
CA GLY A 26 4.34 -9.61 18.22
C GLY A 26 5.43 -9.70 17.15
N ILE A 27 5.07 -9.88 15.88
CA ILE A 27 6.01 -10.04 14.76
C ILE A 27 5.96 -8.79 13.88
N TYR A 28 7.12 -8.27 13.49
CA TYR A 28 7.24 -7.06 12.68
C TYR A 28 6.70 -7.22 11.26
N THR A 29 6.28 -6.11 10.67
CA THR A 29 5.88 -5.98 9.27
C THR A 29 6.88 -5.13 8.49
N GLY A 30 7.07 -5.46 7.21
CA GLY A 30 7.97 -4.75 6.29
C GLY A 30 7.26 -3.84 5.30
N SER A 31 8.04 -3.19 4.45
CA SER A 31 7.57 -2.36 3.33
C SER A 31 8.58 -2.39 2.19
N VAL A 32 8.13 -2.39 0.93
CA VAL A 32 9.02 -2.29 -0.25
C VAL A 32 9.67 -0.91 -0.36
N GLY A 33 9.05 0.13 0.23
CA GLY A 33 9.62 1.46 0.33
C GLY A 33 10.12 1.77 1.74
N ASN A 34 11.28 2.43 1.84
CA ASN A 34 11.83 2.90 3.11
C ASN A 34 11.16 4.23 3.51
N ASP A 35 10.65 4.28 4.74
CA ASP A 35 10.07 5.49 5.33
C ASP A 35 10.66 5.64 6.74
N PRO A 36 11.72 6.44 6.91
CA PRO A 36 12.38 6.62 8.20
C PRO A 36 11.41 7.09 9.30
N THR A 37 10.40 7.89 8.94
CA THR A 37 9.42 8.41 9.92
C THR A 37 8.56 7.30 10.51
N LEU A 38 8.24 6.26 9.72
CA LEU A 38 7.53 5.08 10.21
C LEU A 38 8.43 4.20 11.09
N HIS A 39 9.71 4.08 10.73
CA HIS A 39 10.68 3.36 11.56
C HIS A 39 10.84 4.03 12.93
N GLU A 40 11.04 5.35 12.95
CA GLU A 40 11.08 6.15 14.18
C GLU A 40 9.77 6.06 14.98
N GLY A 41 8.63 5.91 14.28
CA GLY A 41 7.32 5.66 14.87
C GLY A 41 7.07 4.24 15.40
N GLY A 42 8.08 3.36 15.38
CA GLY A 42 8.03 2.02 15.97
C GLY A 42 7.86 0.85 14.99
N PHE A 43 7.76 1.10 13.68
CA PHE A 43 7.76 0.02 12.68
C PHE A 43 9.20 -0.46 12.42
N LEU A 44 9.76 -1.25 13.33
CA LEU A 44 11.17 -1.67 13.27
C LEU A 44 11.51 -2.51 12.02
N GLY A 45 10.53 -3.23 11.46
CA GLY A 45 10.67 -3.96 10.20
C GLY A 45 10.71 -3.08 8.94
N GLN A 46 10.48 -1.77 9.06
CA GLN A 46 10.34 -0.84 7.94
C GLN A 46 11.60 -0.72 7.06
N LEU A 47 12.79 -0.90 7.65
CA LEU A 47 14.08 -0.75 6.96
C LEU A 47 14.70 -2.10 6.60
N LEU A 48 14.05 -3.21 6.93
CA LEU A 48 14.52 -4.54 6.56
C LEU A 48 14.25 -4.81 5.08
N PRO A 49 15.14 -5.57 4.40
CA PRO A 49 14.87 -6.02 3.04
C PRO A 49 13.53 -6.79 2.98
N ALA A 50 12.72 -6.51 1.95
CA ALA A 50 11.40 -7.13 1.76
C ALA A 50 11.44 -8.67 1.78
N ARG A 51 12.50 -9.27 1.23
CA ARG A 51 12.74 -10.73 1.22
C ARG A 51 13.68 -11.22 2.32
N SER A 52 13.89 -10.45 3.38
CA SER A 52 14.74 -10.87 4.51
C SER A 52 14.23 -12.11 5.23
N GLY A 53 12.94 -12.46 5.07
CA GLY A 53 12.30 -13.55 5.79
C GLY A 53 12.08 -13.28 7.28
N GLN A 54 12.30 -12.04 7.72
CA GLN A 54 12.24 -11.58 9.12
C GLN A 54 10.90 -10.91 9.51
N VAL A 55 10.03 -10.65 8.53
CA VAL A 55 8.74 -9.99 8.73
C VAL A 55 7.59 -10.89 8.28
N ILE A 56 6.43 -10.74 8.91
CA ILE A 56 5.25 -11.57 8.64
C ILE A 56 4.53 -11.19 7.33
N ILE A 57 4.57 -9.91 6.96
CA ILE A 57 3.96 -9.37 5.74
C ILE A 57 4.69 -8.10 5.30
N VAL A 58 4.74 -7.85 4.00
CA VAL A 58 5.42 -6.70 3.39
C VAL A 58 4.42 -5.81 2.67
N LYS A 59 4.31 -4.54 3.08
CA LYS A 59 3.46 -3.56 2.39
C LYS A 59 4.05 -3.15 1.04
N ALA A 60 3.22 -3.15 0.00
CA ALA A 60 3.55 -2.61 -1.31
C ALA A 60 2.32 -1.92 -1.94
N HIS A 61 2.56 -1.05 -2.93
CA HIS A 61 1.49 -0.41 -3.71
C HIS A 61 1.34 -1.02 -5.10
N GLU A 62 2.33 -1.81 -5.52
CA GLU A 62 2.41 -2.46 -6.81
C GLU A 62 2.98 -3.87 -6.59
N VAL A 63 2.68 -4.78 -7.50
CA VAL A 63 3.20 -6.14 -7.49
C VAL A 63 4.15 -6.27 -8.67
N ASP A 64 5.41 -6.63 -8.41
CA ASP A 64 6.30 -7.08 -9.49
C ASP A 64 5.91 -8.52 -9.86
N THR A 65 5.33 -8.70 -11.04
CA THR A 65 4.88 -10.01 -11.54
C THR A 65 6.04 -10.97 -11.81
N ARG A 66 7.29 -10.50 -11.81
CA ARG A 66 8.49 -11.35 -11.91
C ARG A 66 8.86 -12.00 -10.57
N GLU A 67 8.39 -11.44 -9.46
CA GLU A 67 8.67 -11.96 -8.14
C GLU A 67 7.69 -13.07 -7.74
N LYS A 68 8.24 -14.25 -7.39
CA LYS A 68 7.43 -15.32 -6.80
C LYS A 68 6.99 -14.91 -5.39
N LEU A 69 5.68 -14.86 -5.16
CA LEU A 69 5.05 -14.60 -3.86
C LEU A 69 4.50 -15.89 -3.28
N ASP A 70 4.52 -16.02 -1.96
CA ASP A 70 3.84 -17.12 -1.25
C ASP A 70 2.35 -16.78 -1.01
N GLY A 71 1.99 -15.50 -1.02
CA GLY A 71 0.61 -15.04 -0.92
C GLY A 71 0.46 -13.52 -0.99
N LEU A 72 -0.78 -13.04 -1.05
CA LEU A 72 -1.09 -11.61 -0.97
C LEU A 72 -2.38 -11.35 -0.21
N VAL A 73 -2.43 -10.22 0.50
CA VAL A 73 -3.62 -9.64 1.11
C VAL A 73 -3.92 -8.33 0.40
N LEU A 74 -5.10 -8.23 -0.23
CA LEU A 74 -5.56 -7.01 -0.89
C LEU A 74 -6.46 -6.21 0.06
N LEU A 75 -6.01 -5.01 0.45
CA LEU A 75 -6.78 -4.09 1.29
C LEU A 75 -7.50 -3.06 0.43
N ILE A 76 -8.83 -3.02 0.54
CA ILE A 76 -9.71 -2.14 -0.23
C ILE A 76 -10.39 -1.14 0.71
N ARG A 77 -10.42 0.14 0.32
CA ARG A 77 -11.16 1.23 0.97
C ARG A 77 -12.03 1.91 -0.08
N ASN A 78 -13.10 2.58 0.35
CA ASN A 78 -13.85 3.49 -0.50
C ASN A 78 -12.88 4.41 -1.28
N PRO A 79 -12.96 4.44 -2.62
CA PRO A 79 -11.98 5.13 -3.45
C PRO A 79 -11.97 6.65 -3.22
N TYR A 80 -13.13 7.27 -2.92
CA TYR A 80 -13.19 8.71 -2.64
C TYR A 80 -12.38 9.05 -1.37
N ASP A 81 -12.60 8.30 -0.30
CA ASP A 81 -11.91 8.52 0.97
C ASP A 81 -10.40 8.24 0.85
N ALA A 82 -10.03 7.21 0.10
CA ALA A 82 -8.64 6.85 -0.10
C ALA A 82 -7.89 7.91 -0.92
N ILE A 83 -8.53 8.47 -1.96
CA ILE A 83 -7.99 9.58 -2.76
C ILE A 83 -7.79 10.84 -1.90
N VAL A 84 -8.79 11.22 -1.10
CA VAL A 84 -8.68 12.38 -0.20
C VAL A 84 -7.55 12.17 0.83
N SER A 85 -7.43 10.96 1.38
CA SER A 85 -6.37 10.61 2.33
C SER A 85 -4.98 10.66 1.69
N ASP A 86 -4.80 10.10 0.48
CA ASP A 86 -3.52 10.19 -0.24
C ASP A 86 -3.18 11.62 -0.67
N PHE A 87 -4.19 12.43 -1.01
CA PHE A 87 -4.02 13.85 -1.27
C PHE A 87 -3.46 14.54 -0.03
N ASN A 88 -4.10 14.36 1.12
CA ASN A 88 -3.64 14.94 2.37
C ASN A 88 -2.18 14.56 2.63
N ARG A 89 -1.85 13.26 2.58
CA ARG A 89 -0.49 12.74 2.77
C ARG A 89 0.54 13.36 1.83
N LYS A 90 0.24 13.45 0.52
CA LYS A 90 1.16 14.02 -0.48
C LYS A 90 1.43 15.50 -0.23
N TYR A 91 0.41 16.26 0.14
CA TYR A 91 0.51 17.72 0.33
C TYR A 91 0.99 18.11 1.73
N THR A 92 1.04 17.18 2.69
CA THR A 92 1.70 17.34 4.00
C THR A 92 3.11 16.73 4.04
N LYS A 93 3.77 16.59 2.87
CA LYS A 93 5.14 16.04 2.75
C LYS A 93 5.31 14.62 3.33
N GLY A 94 4.30 13.77 3.12
CA GLY A 94 4.35 12.37 3.57
C GLY A 94 3.80 12.15 4.98
N ASN A 95 3.30 13.18 5.67
CA ASN A 95 2.69 13.00 6.98
C ASN A 95 1.39 12.18 6.86
N HIS A 96 1.40 10.99 7.46
CA HIS A 96 0.31 10.01 7.40
C HIS A 96 -0.95 10.40 8.21
N THR A 97 -0.88 11.44 9.04
CA THR A 97 -2.02 12.00 9.81
C THR A 97 -2.31 13.46 9.47
N GLY A 98 -1.51 14.08 8.59
CA GLY A 98 -1.64 15.48 8.24
C GLY A 98 -2.93 15.77 7.47
N LEU A 99 -3.52 16.94 7.71
CA LEU A 99 -4.69 17.44 6.99
C LEU A 99 -4.32 18.67 6.17
N VAL A 100 -4.94 18.79 5.00
CA VAL A 100 -4.70 19.90 4.08
C VAL A 100 -5.97 20.73 3.96
N PRO A 101 -5.89 22.07 4.03
CA PRO A 101 -7.06 22.94 3.83
C PRO A 101 -7.74 22.69 2.48
N VAL A 102 -9.07 22.68 2.45
CA VAL A 102 -9.89 22.41 1.25
C VAL A 102 -9.52 23.32 0.07
N GLN A 103 -9.03 24.54 0.34
CA GLN A 103 -8.58 25.50 -0.67
C GLN A 103 -7.45 24.94 -1.55
N ARG A 104 -6.57 24.09 -1.00
CA ARG A 104 -5.50 23.41 -1.75
C ARG A 104 -6.05 22.38 -2.74
N PHE A 105 -7.20 21.79 -2.43
CA PHE A 105 -7.91 20.87 -3.34
C PHE A 105 -8.49 21.61 -4.55
N LYS A 106 -8.85 22.88 -4.34
CA LYS A 106 -9.47 23.76 -5.35
C LYS A 106 -8.46 24.53 -6.21
N THR A 107 -7.17 24.46 -5.90
CA THR A 107 -6.15 25.24 -6.64
C THR A 107 -5.94 24.63 -8.03
N LYS A 108 -6.38 25.34 -9.09
CA LYS A 108 -6.14 24.96 -10.49
C LYS A 108 -4.63 25.02 -10.77
N GLY A 109 -3.98 23.88 -11.05
CA GLY A 109 -2.62 23.90 -11.58
C GLY A 109 -1.78 22.64 -11.42
N LYS A 110 -2.08 21.76 -10.47
CA LYS A 110 -1.39 20.45 -10.37
C LYS A 110 -2.42 19.34 -10.52
N LYS A 111 -2.38 18.63 -11.66
CA LYS A 111 -3.08 17.35 -11.81
C LYS A 111 -2.66 16.49 -10.62
N PHE A 112 -3.58 16.21 -9.69
CA PHE A 112 -3.33 15.19 -8.69
C PHE A 112 -3.10 13.90 -9.47
N GLY A 113 -1.86 13.43 -9.49
CA GLY A 113 -1.47 12.26 -10.27
C GLY A 113 -2.15 11.02 -9.71
N ILE A 114 -3.34 10.71 -10.24
CA ILE A 114 -4.06 9.45 -10.02
C ILE A 114 -3.49 8.32 -10.91
N ASN A 115 -2.47 8.67 -11.70
CA ASN A 115 -1.99 7.87 -12.83
C ASN A 115 -1.27 6.56 -12.45
N SER A 116 -0.83 6.34 -11.21
CA SER A 116 -0.05 5.13 -10.89
C SER A 116 -0.90 3.93 -10.46
N PHE A 117 -2.08 4.13 -9.85
CA PHE A 117 -2.90 2.99 -9.41
C PHE A 117 -3.99 2.61 -10.43
N PHE A 118 -4.62 3.61 -11.05
CA PHE A 118 -5.62 3.33 -12.08
C PHE A 118 -5.00 2.82 -13.38
N ALA A 119 -3.77 3.22 -13.74
CA ALA A 119 -3.11 2.70 -14.94
C ALA A 119 -2.88 1.18 -14.84
N THR A 120 -2.46 0.66 -13.68
CA THR A 120 -2.20 -0.79 -13.53
C THR A 120 -3.49 -1.61 -13.46
N CYS A 121 -4.55 -1.07 -12.83
CA CYS A 121 -5.86 -1.74 -12.80
C CYS A 121 -6.66 -1.64 -14.11
N TYR A 122 -6.45 -0.60 -14.94
CA TYR A 122 -7.11 -0.47 -16.26
C TYR A 122 -6.29 -1.03 -17.42
N GLN A 123 -4.95 -1.05 -17.35
CA GLN A 123 -4.11 -1.61 -18.42
C GLN A 123 -3.99 -3.14 -18.39
N ASN A 124 -4.43 -3.79 -17.31
CA ASN A 124 -4.73 -5.21 -17.29
C ASN A 124 -6.18 -5.39 -16.82
N PRO A 125 -7.18 -5.31 -17.72
CA PRO A 125 -8.44 -5.96 -17.42
C PRO A 125 -8.10 -7.40 -17.07
N LEU A 126 -8.50 -7.85 -15.89
CA LEU A 126 -8.48 -9.25 -15.50
C LEU A 126 -8.92 -10.08 -16.71
N ILE A 127 -7.97 -10.72 -17.39
CA ILE A 127 -8.27 -11.88 -18.21
C ILE A 127 -8.60 -12.96 -17.18
N ILE A 128 -9.86 -12.95 -16.76
CA ILE A 128 -10.48 -14.10 -16.15
C ILE A 128 -10.48 -15.13 -17.27
N HIS A 129 -9.44 -15.97 -17.32
CA HIS A 129 -9.51 -17.16 -18.15
C HIS A 129 -10.75 -17.92 -17.66
N PRO A 130 -11.76 -18.17 -18.52
CA PRO A 130 -12.86 -19.02 -18.13
C PRO A 130 -12.25 -20.35 -17.69
N ALA A 131 -12.66 -20.81 -16.51
CA ALA A 131 -12.23 -22.10 -15.98
C ALA A 131 -12.42 -23.14 -17.09
N ARG A 132 -11.31 -23.74 -17.55
CA ARG A 132 -11.35 -24.83 -18.51
C ARG A 132 -12.02 -26.01 -17.82
N THR A 133 -13.33 -26.14 -17.98
CA THR A 133 -14.05 -27.34 -17.60
C THR A 133 -13.46 -28.49 -18.41
N LYS A 134 -12.74 -29.38 -17.73
CA LYS A 134 -12.33 -30.65 -18.31
C LYS A 134 -13.61 -31.43 -18.62
N LYS A 135 -13.89 -31.64 -19.91
CA LYS A 135 -14.65 -32.81 -20.38
C LYS A 135 -13.65 -33.92 -20.63
#